data_AF-A0A2A2QYW2-F1
#
_entry.id   AF-A0A2A2QYW2-F1
#
_cell.length_a   1.000
_cell.length_b   1.000
_cell.length_c   1.000
_cell.angle_alpha   90.00
_cell.angle_beta   90.00
_cell.angle_gamma   90.00
#
_symmetry.space_group_name_H-M   'P 1'
#
loop_
_entity.id
_entity.type
_entity.pdbx_description
1 polymer ?
#
loop_
_entity_poly.entity_id
_entity_poly.type
_entity_poly.pdbx_seq_one_letter_code
_entity_poly.pdbx_strand_id
1 'polypeptide(L)' 'MRLKTDAKIYAIQNRNGSITYRVDLGKDPHGKRIAKGFSRREDAEEYKKKLDGKLEQKVSSIILADI' A
#
# COMPACT_ATOMS: atom_id res chain seq x y z
N MET A 1 15.51 -4.98 12.40
CA MET A 1 14.19 -4.37 12.68
C MET A 1 13.24 -4.71 11.54
N ARG A 2 12.14 -5.44 11.79
CA ARG A 2 11.13 -5.76 10.77
C ARG A 2 10.36 -4.47 10.43
N LEU A 3 10.58 -3.89 9.24
CA LEU A 3 9.67 -2.90 8.68
C LEU A 3 8.35 -3.62 8.38
N LYS A 4 7.44 -3.66 9.36
CA LYS A 4 6.03 -3.94 9.07
C LYS A 4 5.51 -2.73 8.31
N THR A 5 5.53 -2.81 6.99
CA THR A 5 4.77 -1.90 6.12
C THR A 5 3.31 -2.19 6.38
N ASP A 6 2.78 -1.65 7.50
CA ASP A 6 1.38 -1.77 7.86
C ASP A 6 0.61 -0.84 6.91
N ALA A 7 0.47 -1.28 5.66
CA ALA A 7 -0.33 -0.60 4.66
C ALA A 7 -1.77 -0.63 5.18
N LYS A 8 -2.19 0.48 5.77
CA LYS A 8 -3.52 0.66 6.35
C LYS A 8 -4.46 1.12 5.26
N ILE A 9 -5.65 0.51 5.23
CA ILE A 9 -6.76 0.94 4.41
C ILE A 9 -7.68 1.77 5.30
N TYR A 10 -7.93 3.01 4.93
CA TYR A 10 -8.86 3.89 5.64
C TYR A 10 -9.92 4.42 4.67
N ALA A 11 -11.16 4.43 5.14
CA ALA A 11 -12.29 4.97 4.40
C ALA A 11 -12.40 6.47 4.69
N ILE A 12 -12.33 7.30 3.66
CA ILE A 12 -12.64 8.73 3.76
C ILE A 12 -14.01 8.93 3.14
N GLN A 13 -14.95 9.46 3.92
CA GLN A 13 -16.21 9.96 3.38
C GLN A 13 -15.98 11.36 2.80
N ASN A 14 -16.29 11.53 1.52
CA ASN A 14 -16.24 12.82 0.84
C ASN A 14 -17.49 13.64 1.18
N ARG A 15 -17.41 14.96 0.98
CA ARG A 15 -18.55 15.88 1.18
C ARG A 15 -19.79 15.54 0.35
N ASN A 16 -19.61 14.83 -0.77
CA ASN A 16 -20.71 14.36 -1.63
C ASN A 16 -21.34 13.02 -1.17
N GLY A 17 -20.93 12.48 -0.01
CA GLY A 17 -21.40 11.19 0.51
C GLY A 17 -20.68 9.96 -0.07
N SER A 18 -19.82 10.11 -1.08
CA SER A 18 -19.03 9.01 -1.64
C SER A 18 -17.91 8.61 -0.70
N ILE A 19 -17.66 7.31 -0.54
CA ILE A 19 -16.56 6.80 0.27
C ILE A 19 -15.36 6.48 -0.63
N THR A 20 -14.19 7.00 -0.30
CA THR A 20 -12.92 6.66 -0.94
C THR A 20 -12.07 5.86 0.02
N TYR A 21 -11.72 4.63 -0.36
CA TYR A 21 -10.81 3.76 0.37
C TYR A 21 -9.38 4.09 -0.03
N ARG A 22 -8.57 4.58 0.90
CA ARG A 22 -7.16 4.92 0.66
C ARG A 22 -6.24 3.86 1.25
N VAL A 23 -5.28 3.40 0.44
CA VAL A 23 -4.17 2.55 0.87
C VAL A 23 -2.94 3.43 1.07
N ASP A 24 -2.40 3.47 2.29
CA ASP A 24 -1.14 4.17 2.58
C ASP A 24 0.04 3.39 1.98
N LEU A 25 0.83 4.07 1.14
CA LEU A 25 2.02 3.52 0.47
C LEU A 25 3.33 4.01 1.08
N GLY A 26 3.26 4.76 2.19
CA GLY A 26 4.42 5.40 2.80
C GLY A 26 4.69 6.81 2.23
N LYS A 27 5.97 7.17 2.15
CA LYS A 27 6.44 8.48 1.69
C LYS A 27 7.32 8.31 0.44
N ASP A 28 7.14 9.23 -0.49
CA ASP A 28 8.04 9.42 -1.63
C ASP A 28 9.39 10.01 -1.16
N PRO A 29 10.51 9.88 -1.92
CA PRO A 29 11.80 10.52 -1.64
C PRO A 29 11.73 12.03 -1.33
N HIS A 30 10.70 12.75 -1.77
CA HIS A 30 10.47 14.15 -1.40
C HIS A 30 9.72 14.34 -0.06
N GLY A 31 9.51 13.28 0.72
CA GLY A 31 8.82 13.30 2.00
C GLY A 31 7.28 13.40 1.91
N LYS A 32 6.72 13.45 0.69
CA LYS A 32 5.27 13.51 0.46
C LYS A 32 4.64 12.14 0.70
N ARG A 33 3.57 12.09 1.50
CA ARG A 33 2.82 10.85 1.73
C ARG A 33 2.13 10.44 0.44
N ILE A 34 2.40 9.22 0.00
CA ILE A 34 1.78 8.61 -1.16
C ILE A 34 0.69 7.67 -0.67
N ALA A 35 -0.52 7.87 -1.20
CA ALA A 35 -1.65 7.00 -0.93
C ALA A 35 -2.44 6.81 -2.22
N LYS A 36 -2.89 5.59 -2.47
CA LYS A 36 -3.74 5.27 -3.62
C LYS A 36 -5.19 5.20 -3.17
N GLY A 37 -6.05 6.01 -3.79
CA GLY A 37 -7.49 6.02 -3.52
C GLY A 37 -8.23 5.09 -4.46
N PHE A 38 -9.23 4.40 -3.92
CA PHE A 38 -10.13 3.49 -4.62
C PHE A 38 -11.58 3.82 -4.24
N SER A 39 -12.50 3.64 -5.18
CA SER A 39 -13.93 3.85 -4.93
C SER A 39 -14.59 2.67 -4.23
N ARG A 40 -13.94 1.49 -4.26
CA ARG A 40 -14.42 0.25 -3.64
C ARG A 40 -13.39 -0.29 -2.66
N ARG A 41 -13.89 -0.97 -1.62
CA ARG A 41 -13.06 -1.59 -0.61
C ARG A 41 -12.28 -2.77 -1.18
N GLU A 42 -12.93 -3.58 -2.00
CA GLU A 42 -12.34 -4.78 -2.63
C GLU A 42 -11.11 -4.43 -3.47
N ASP A 43 -11.19 -3.38 -4.30
CA ASP A 43 -10.05 -2.89 -5.08
C ASP A 43 -8.88 -2.44 -4.18
N ALA A 44 -9.17 -1.76 -3.06
CA ALA A 44 -8.15 -1.34 -2.11
C ALA A 44 -7.47 -2.53 -1.42
N GLU A 45 -8.24 -3.57 -1.07
CA GLU A 45 -7.72 -4.81 -0.47
C GLU A 45 -6.90 -5.64 -1.48
N GLU A 46 -7.36 -5.76 -2.73
CA GLU A 46 -6.62 -6.43 -3.79
C GLU A 46 -5.28 -5.72 -4.05
N TYR A 47 -5.29 -4.38 -4.10
CA TYR A 47 -4.07 -3.61 -4.26
C TYR A 47 -3.09 -3.80 -3.09
N LYS A 48 -3.60 -3.85 -1.85
CA LYS A 48 -2.79 -4.18 -0.67
C LYS A 48 -2.15 -5.57 -0.78
N LYS A 49 -2.90 -6.59 -1.19
CA LYS A 49 -2.37 -7.95 -1.40
C LYS A 49 -1.28 -7.97 -2.48
N LYS A 50 -1.49 -7.24 -3.58
CA LYS A 50 -0.49 -7.10 -4.66
C LYS A 50 0.80 -6.41 -4.19
N LEU A 51 0.70 -5.44 -3.28
CA LEU A 51 1.88 -4.78 -2.68
C LEU A 51 2.68 -5.75 -1.80
N ASP A 52 1.98 -6.49 -0.95
CA ASP A 52 2.59 -7.49 -0.06
C ASP A 52 3.32 -8.58 -0.86
N GLY A 53 2.65 -9.15 -1.87
CA GLY A 53 3.26 -10.16 -2.75
C GLY A 53 4.41 -9.65 -3.62
N LYS A 54 4.41 -8.36 -4.03
CA LYS A 54 5.55 -7.76 -4.74
C LYS A 54 6.74 -7.47 -3.83
N LEU A 55 6.48 -7.09 -2.57
CA LEU A 55 7.53 -6.94 -1.57
C LEU A 55 8.22 -8.28 -1.31
N GLU A 56 7.47 -9.37 -1.16
CA GLU A 56 8.02 -10.73 -1.01
C GLU A 56 8.91 -11.15 -2.19
N GLN A 57 8.49 -10.87 -3.43
CA GLN A 57 9.32 -11.19 -4.62
C GLN A 57 10.61 -10.38 -4.69
N LYS A 58 10.55 -9.08 -4.36
CA LYS A 58 11.77 -8.24 -4.32
C LYS A 58 12.72 -8.65 -3.20
N VAL A 59 12.19 -9.01 -2.03
CA VAL A 59 13.01 -9.49 -0.91
C VAL A 59 13.67 -10.83 -1.27
N SER A 60 12.94 -11.74 -1.92
CA SER A 60 13.49 -13.03 -2.37
C SER A 60 14.60 -12.86 -3.43
N SER A 61 14.45 -11.92 -4.37
CA SER A 61 15.50 -11.65 -5.37
C SER A 61 16.75 -10.97 -4.81
N ILE A 62 16.64 -10.19 -3.72
CA ILE A 62 17.80 -9.56 -3.09
C ILE A 62 18.60 -10.58 -2.26
N ILE A 63 17.93 -11.54 -1.61
CA ILE A 63 18.60 -12.54 -0.76
C ILE A 63 19.35 -13.59 -1.59
N LEU A 64 18.90 -13.88 -2.82
CA LEU A 64 19.54 -14.86 -3.71
C LEU A 64 20.72 -14.33 -4.53
N ALA A 65 20.92 -13.01 -4.60
CA ALA A 65 22.03 -12.39 -5.35
C ALA A 65 23.28 -12.14 -4.49
N ASP A 66 23.22 -12.45 -3.18
CA ASP A 66 24.27 -12.20 -2.19
C ASP A 66 24.76 -13.50 -1.52
N ILE A 67 24.57 -14.67 -2.17
CA ILE A 67 25.12 -15.98 -1.75
C ILE A 67 26.13 -16.48 -2.77
#